data_AF-A0A1S1UBD7-F1
#
_entry.id   AF-A0A1S1UBD7-F1
#
_cell.length_a   1.000
_cell.length_b   1.000
_cell.length_c   1.000
_cell.angle_alpha   90.00
_cell.angle_beta   90.00
_cell.angle_gamma   90.00
#
_symmetry.space_group_name_H-M   'P 1'
#
loop_
_entity.id
_entity.type
_entity.pdbx_description
1 polymer ?
#
loop_
_entity_poly.entity_id
_entity_poly.type
_entity_poly.pdbx_seq_one_letter_code
_entity_poly.pdbx_strand_id
1 'polypeptide(L)'
;MSTTNPYITDLGRAPYELAHLMRTLPVSMPVGHVMTTEERQKAQAAIAHASNANYALMAGMEAIGNILFAAVTNENFPPKEETLSSIAALITHMAVEAQVMQETQSDLQSNLDVDAERAARVQPHKKAAK
;
A
#
# COMPACT_ATOMS: atom_id res chain seq x y z
N MET A 1 -8.32 14.07 21.01
CA MET A 1 -8.86 12.72 20.73
C MET A 1 -8.32 12.34 19.37
N SER A 2 -7.49 11.30 19.27
CA SER A 2 -6.88 10.91 17.99
C SER A 2 -8.01 10.52 17.04
N THR A 3 -8.22 11.32 15.99
CA THR A 3 -9.21 11.09 14.94
C THR A 3 -8.71 9.94 14.07
N THR A 4 -8.87 8.71 14.53
CA THR A 4 -8.58 7.51 13.73
C THR A 4 -9.40 7.58 12.44
N ASN A 5 -8.72 7.41 11.30
CA ASN A 5 -9.37 7.43 10.00
C ASN A 5 -10.43 6.31 9.94
N PRO A 6 -11.72 6.63 9.70
CA PRO A 6 -12.81 5.65 9.78
C PRO A 6 -12.73 4.55 8.72
N TYR A 7 -11.92 4.74 7.68
CA TYR A 7 -11.72 3.78 6.61
C TYR A 7 -10.59 2.79 6.87
N ILE A 8 -9.90 2.89 8.02
CA ILE A 8 -8.93 1.89 8.47
C ILE A 8 -9.66 0.92 9.41
N THR A 9 -10.15 -0.18 8.86
CA THR A 9 -10.96 -1.18 9.57
C THR A 9 -10.12 -2.32 10.13
N ASP A 10 -9.36 -3.00 9.27
CA ASP A 10 -8.55 -4.17 9.61
C ASP A 10 -7.24 -4.20 8.79
N LEU A 11 -6.11 -3.92 9.44
CA LEU A 11 -4.80 -3.98 8.81
C LEU A 11 -4.38 -5.43 8.45
N GLY A 12 -4.89 -6.44 9.15
CA GLY A 12 -4.61 -7.85 8.87
C GLY A 12 -5.18 -8.34 7.53
N ARG A 13 -6.12 -7.59 6.94
CA ARG A 13 -6.71 -7.86 5.62
C ARG A 13 -6.32 -6.81 4.59
N ALA A 14 -5.13 -6.22 4.75
CA ALA A 14 -4.67 -5.08 3.96
C ALA A 14 -4.87 -5.20 2.43
N PRO A 15 -4.53 -6.31 1.74
CA PRO A 15 -4.77 -6.42 0.30
C PRO A 15 -6.26 -6.34 -0.07
N TYR A 16 -7.14 -6.94 0.75
CA TYR A 16 -8.57 -6.93 0.53
C TYR A 16 -9.16 -5.53 0.75
N GLU A 17 -8.81 -4.89 1.87
CA GLU A 17 -9.28 -3.53 2.20
C GLU A 17 -8.75 -2.50 1.18
N LEU A 18 -7.50 -2.62 0.75
CA LEU A 18 -6.93 -1.79 -0.32
C LEU A 18 -7.75 -1.93 -1.61
N ALA A 19 -8.00 -3.16 -2.07
CA ALA A 19 -8.77 -3.39 -3.28
C ALA A 19 -10.21 -2.86 -3.16
N HIS A 20 -10.80 -2.90 -1.97
CA HIS A 20 -12.11 -2.30 -1.72
C HIS A 20 -12.03 -0.77 -1.85
N LEU A 21 -11.08 -0.12 -1.15
CA LEU A 21 -10.92 1.33 -1.18
C LEU A 21 -10.63 1.86 -2.57
N MET A 22 -9.76 1.20 -3.34
CA MET A 22 -9.43 1.58 -4.71
C MET A 22 -10.64 1.56 -5.65
N ARG A 23 -11.64 0.70 -5.41
CA ARG A 23 -12.91 0.69 -6.18
C ARG A 23 -13.86 1.82 -5.79
N THR A 24 -13.69 2.38 -4.59
CA THR A 24 -14.54 3.47 -4.08
C THR A 24 -13.95 4.86 -4.33
N LEU A 25 -12.66 4.92 -4.67
CA LEU A 25 -12.00 6.15 -5.09
C LEU A 25 -12.37 6.48 -6.55
N PRO A 26 -12.36 7.76 -6.94
CA PRO A 26 -12.53 8.14 -8.34
C PRO A 26 -11.48 7.45 -9.22
N VAL A 27 -11.93 6.83 -10.32
CA VAL A 27 -11.06 6.15 -11.30
C VAL A 27 -10.05 7.12 -11.92
N SER A 28 -10.40 8.40 -11.99
CA SER A 28 -9.52 9.47 -12.44
C SER A 28 -9.81 10.75 -11.64
N MET A 29 -8.76 11.50 -11.31
CA MET A 29 -8.86 12.83 -10.72
C MET A 29 -8.74 13.86 -11.85
N PRO A 30 -9.83 14.41 -12.40
CA PRO A 30 -9.74 15.35 -13.50
C PRO A 30 -8.93 16.60 -13.12
N VAL A 31 -8.37 17.26 -14.13
CA VAL A 31 -7.61 18.51 -13.94
C VAL A 31 -8.50 19.53 -13.24
N GLY A 32 -8.07 20.01 -12.07
CA GLY A 32 -8.82 20.97 -11.26
C GLY A 32 -9.78 20.36 -10.23
N HIS A 33 -9.93 19.03 -10.17
CA HIS A 33 -10.62 18.38 -9.05
C HIS A 33 -9.90 18.66 -7.74
N VAL A 34 -10.69 19.00 -6.72
CA VAL A 34 -10.26 19.09 -5.32
C VAL A 34 -10.99 18.00 -4.57
N MET A 35 -10.23 17.09 -3.94
CA MET A 35 -10.78 15.97 -3.20
C MET A 35 -11.67 16.46 -2.05
N THR A 36 -12.79 15.78 -1.88
CA THR A 36 -13.60 15.89 -0.67
C THR A 36 -12.83 15.35 0.54
N THR A 37 -13.26 15.74 1.74
CA THR A 37 -12.71 15.16 2.99
C THR A 37 -12.80 13.63 3.00
N GLU A 38 -13.90 13.09 2.48
CA GLU A 38 -14.12 11.65 2.39
C GLU A 38 -13.11 10.95 1.47
N GLU A 39 -12.90 11.50 0.27
CA GLU A 39 -11.93 11.00 -0.70
C GLU A 39 -10.51 11.02 -0.13
N ARG A 40 -10.12 12.10 0.56
CA ARG A 40 -8.81 12.18 1.22
C ARG A 40 -8.64 11.10 2.29
N GLN A 41 -9.66 10.89 3.12
CA GLN A 41 -9.60 9.86 4.16
C GLN A 41 -9.52 8.46 3.54
N LYS A 42 -10.26 8.17 2.47
CA LYS A 42 -10.16 6.90 1.73
C LYS A 42 -8.77 6.70 1.12
N ALA A 43 -8.20 7.74 0.51
CA ALA A 43 -6.85 7.69 -0.06
C ALA A 43 -5.78 7.46 1.03
N GLN A 44 -5.89 8.13 2.18
CA GLN A 44 -5.00 7.91 3.33
C GLN A 44 -5.10 6.47 3.88
N ALA A 45 -6.32 5.93 3.96
CA ALA A 45 -6.52 4.54 4.38
C ALA A 45 -5.93 3.55 3.37
N ALA A 46 -6.11 3.79 2.08
CA ALA A 46 -5.53 2.98 1.01
C ALA A 46 -3.99 2.99 1.08
N ILE A 47 -3.37 4.16 1.31
CA ILE A 47 -1.93 4.28 1.54
C ILE A 47 -1.48 3.43 2.73
N ALA A 48 -2.20 3.49 3.86
CA ALA A 48 -1.89 2.70 5.05
C ALA A 48 -1.97 1.19 4.78
N HIS A 49 -3.01 0.73 4.07
CA HIS A 49 -3.14 -0.67 3.69
C HIS A 49 -2.08 -1.13 2.69
N ALA A 50 -1.76 -0.32 1.66
CA ALA A 50 -0.69 -0.62 0.72
C ALA A 50 0.68 -0.75 1.43
N SER A 51 0.97 0.17 2.34
CA SER A 51 2.20 0.15 3.13
C SER A 51 2.26 -1.09 4.04
N ASN A 52 1.16 -1.43 4.72
CA ASN A 52 1.11 -2.60 5.59
C ASN A 52 1.23 -3.93 4.79
N ALA A 53 0.58 -4.02 3.63
CA ALA A 53 0.72 -5.17 2.74
C ALA A 53 2.15 -5.32 2.21
N ASN A 54 2.78 -4.23 1.77
CA ASN A 54 4.18 -4.24 1.34
C ASN A 54 5.11 -4.71 2.48
N TYR A 55 4.93 -4.18 3.69
CA TYR A 55 5.71 -4.61 4.86
C TYR A 55 5.57 -6.11 5.13
N ALA A 56 4.34 -6.64 5.11
CA ALA A 56 4.09 -8.07 5.32
C ALA A 56 4.72 -8.94 4.22
N LEU A 57 4.67 -8.51 2.96
CA LEU A 57 5.32 -9.20 1.84
C LEU A 57 6.85 -9.25 2.02
N MET A 58 7.47 -8.12 2.36
CA MET A 58 8.92 -8.02 2.57
C MET A 58 9.37 -8.90 3.74
N ALA A 59 8.68 -8.83 4.88
CA ALA A 59 8.96 -9.67 6.04
C ALA A 59 8.76 -11.17 5.74
N GLY A 60 7.74 -11.52 4.95
CA GLY A 60 7.49 -12.89 4.51
C GLY A 60 8.58 -13.42 3.60
N MET A 61 9.04 -12.63 2.62
CA MET A 61 10.16 -13.01 1.74
C MET A 61 11.46 -13.22 2.53
N GLU A 62 11.76 -12.37 3.50
CA GLU A 62 12.91 -12.53 4.38
C GLU A 62 12.82 -13.84 5.19
N ALA A 63 11.65 -14.13 5.79
CA ALA A 63 11.43 -15.36 6.53
C ALA A 63 11.60 -16.61 5.65
N ILE A 64 11.10 -16.59 4.41
CA ILE A 64 11.31 -17.67 3.44
C ILE A 64 12.80 -17.84 3.12
N GLY A 65 13.52 -16.74 2.90
CA GLY A 65 14.97 -16.76 2.67
C GLY A 65 15.73 -17.44 3.81
N ASN A 66 15.39 -17.11 5.06
CA ASN A 66 15.98 -17.73 6.24
C ASN A 66 15.69 -19.24 6.32
N ILE A 67 14.46 -19.65 6.01
CA ILE A 67 14.06 -21.07 5.96
C ILE A 67 14.85 -21.81 4.86
N LEU A 68 14.96 -21.23 3.67
CA LEU A 68 15.71 -21.82 2.56
C LEU A 68 17.19 -21.97 2.90
N PHE A 69 17.79 -20.95 3.52
CA PHE A 69 19.18 -21.01 3.96
C PHE A 69 19.40 -22.18 4.94
N ALA A 70 18.55 -22.27 5.97
CA ALA A 70 18.61 -23.39 6.92
C ALA A 70 18.41 -24.75 6.24
N ALA A 71 17.47 -24.86 5.31
CA ALA A 71 17.17 -26.09 4.58
C ALA A 71 18.34 -26.55 3.69
N VAL A 72 18.96 -25.64 2.94
CA VAL A 72 20.08 -25.96 2.03
C VAL A 72 21.35 -26.35 2.80
N THR A 73 21.55 -25.79 3.99
CA THR A 73 22.67 -26.18 4.87
C THR A 73 22.48 -27.50 5.62
N ASN A 74 21.30 -28.13 5.51
CA ASN A 74 21.01 -29.41 6.17
C ASN A 74 21.29 -30.59 5.22
N GLU A 75 22.48 -31.18 5.37
CA GLU A 75 22.94 -32.31 4.55
C GLU A 75 22.05 -33.57 4.65
N ASN A 76 21.30 -33.73 5.75
CA ASN A 76 20.48 -34.91 5.97
C ASN A 76 19.15 -34.87 5.19
N PHE A 77 18.66 -33.67 4.88
CA PHE A 77 17.35 -33.47 4.26
C PHE A 77 17.43 -32.33 3.23
N PRO A 78 18.17 -32.53 2.13
CA PRO A 78 18.26 -31.50 1.10
C PRO A 78 16.87 -31.26 0.48
N PRO A 79 16.50 -30.00 0.23
CA PRO A 79 15.24 -29.68 -0.42
C PRO A 79 15.22 -30.22 -1.86
N LYS A 80 14.05 -30.72 -2.27
CA LYS A 80 13.84 -31.18 -3.65
C LYS A 80 13.86 -30.00 -4.61
N GLU A 81 14.37 -30.23 -5.82
CA GLU A 81 14.41 -29.22 -6.90
C GLU A 81 13.03 -28.62 -7.19
N GLU A 82 11.98 -29.44 -7.23
CA GLU A 82 10.59 -29.01 -7.45
C GLU A 82 10.10 -28.05 -6.35
N THR A 83 10.48 -28.31 -5.09
CA THR A 83 10.16 -27.45 -3.95
C THR A 83 10.89 -26.11 -4.06
N LEU A 84 12.18 -26.13 -4.39
CA LEU A 84 12.97 -24.92 -4.60
C LEU A 84 12.40 -24.07 -5.75
N SER A 85 12.05 -24.71 -6.86
CA SER A 85 11.45 -24.05 -8.02
C SER A 85 10.11 -23.40 -7.67
N SER A 86 9.26 -24.10 -6.91
CA SER A 86 7.96 -23.57 -6.46
C SER A 86 8.12 -22.37 -5.52
N ILE A 87 9.08 -22.44 -4.59
CA ILE A 87 9.37 -21.32 -3.67
C ILE A 87 9.94 -20.13 -4.43
N ALA A 88 10.86 -20.36 -5.38
CA ALA A 88 11.42 -19.30 -6.22
C ALA A 88 10.33 -18.58 -7.04
N ALA A 89 9.39 -19.34 -7.62
CA ALA A 89 8.24 -18.77 -8.30
C ALA A 89 7.38 -17.92 -7.35
N LEU A 90 7.10 -18.41 -6.14
CA LEU A 90 6.33 -17.67 -5.13
C LEU A 90 7.02 -16.36 -4.73
N ILE A 91 8.33 -16.38 -4.43
CA ILE A 91 9.09 -15.16 -4.10
C ILE A 91 9.04 -14.16 -5.25
N THR A 92 9.15 -14.64 -6.49
CA THR A 92 9.06 -13.79 -7.68
C THR A 92 7.70 -13.10 -7.77
N HIS A 93 6.60 -13.82 -7.53
CA HIS A 93 5.26 -13.25 -7.47
C HIS A 93 5.12 -12.22 -6.33
N MET A 94 5.58 -12.56 -5.12
CA MET A 94 5.53 -11.66 -3.95
C MET A 94 6.32 -10.37 -4.19
N ALA A 95 7.47 -10.44 -4.88
CA ALA A 95 8.27 -9.28 -5.21
C ALA A 95 7.54 -8.32 -6.15
N VAL A 96 6.86 -8.86 -7.18
CA VAL A 96 6.03 -8.06 -8.09
C VAL A 96 4.84 -7.44 -7.34
N GLU A 97 4.18 -8.19 -6.47
CA GLU A 97 3.09 -7.64 -5.64
C GLU A 97 3.60 -6.52 -4.71
N ALA A 98 4.78 -6.66 -4.13
CA ALA A 98 5.39 -5.63 -3.30
C ALA A 98 5.66 -4.34 -4.11
N GLN A 99 6.17 -4.47 -5.34
CA GLN A 99 6.36 -3.34 -6.25
C GLN A 99 5.03 -2.63 -6.52
N VAL A 100 3.96 -3.37 -6.85
CA VAL A 100 2.63 -2.80 -7.08
C VAL A 100 2.10 -2.07 -5.85
N MET A 101 2.30 -2.61 -4.64
CA MET A 101 1.91 -1.93 -3.40
C MET A 101 2.67 -0.61 -3.21
N GLN A 102 3.98 -0.60 -3.51
CA GLN A 102 4.82 0.60 -3.38
C GLN A 102 4.44 1.68 -4.41
N GLU A 103 4.20 1.29 -5.66
CA GLU A 103 3.73 2.19 -6.72
C GLU A 103 2.37 2.78 -6.36
N THR A 104 1.42 1.94 -5.94
CA THR A 104 0.08 2.38 -5.51
C THR A 104 0.17 3.38 -4.36
N GLN A 105 1.04 3.11 -3.38
CA GLN A 105 1.27 4.02 -2.26
C GLN A 105 1.83 5.38 -2.73
N SER A 106 2.84 5.35 -3.61
CA SER A 106 3.47 6.54 -4.15
C SER A 106 2.51 7.39 -4.97
N ASP A 107 1.71 6.76 -5.84
CA ASP A 107 0.75 7.45 -6.69
C ASP A 107 -0.37 8.11 -5.87
N LEU A 108 -0.92 7.41 -4.88
CA LEU A 108 -1.93 7.98 -3.98
C LEU A 108 -1.36 9.14 -3.15
N GLN A 109 -0.13 9.01 -2.65
CA GLN A 109 0.52 10.08 -1.90
C GLN A 109 0.75 11.32 -2.77
N SER A 110 1.24 11.13 -3.99
CA SER A 110 1.42 12.22 -4.95
C SER A 110 0.10 12.93 -5.27
N ASN A 111 -0.98 12.18 -5.45
CA ASN A 111 -2.32 12.75 -5.65
C ASN A 111 -2.80 13.57 -4.45
N LEU A 112 -2.55 13.10 -3.22
CA LEU A 112 -2.87 13.86 -2.00
C LEU A 112 -2.06 15.16 -1.89
N ASP A 113 -0.78 15.12 -2.23
CA ASP A 113 0.09 16.29 -2.17
C ASP A 113 -0.35 17.36 -3.19
N VAL A 114 -0.64 16.94 -4.43
CA VAL A 114 -1.18 17.83 -5.47
C VAL A 114 -2.55 18.38 -5.06
N ASP A 115 -3.41 17.57 -4.45
CA ASP A 115 -4.71 18.05 -3.95
C ASP A 115 -4.56 19.09 -2.83
N ALA A 116 -3.63 18.88 -1.90
CA ALA A 116 -3.35 19.82 -0.83
C ALA A 116 -2.91 21.19 -1.37
N GLU A 117 -2.05 21.20 -2.40
CA GLU A 117 -1.67 22.45 -3.09
C GLU A 117 -2.86 23.13 -3.77
N ARG A 118 -3.71 22.37 -4.46
CA ARG A 118 -4.91 22.93 -5.12
C ARG A 118 -5.86 23.52 -4.09
N ALA A 119 -6.14 22.81 -3.02
CA ALA A 119 -7.00 23.28 -1.94
C ALA A 119 -6.49 24.58 -1.31
N ALA A 120 -5.17 24.72 -1.14
CA ALA A 120 -4.55 25.96 -0.65
C ALA A 120 -4.74 27.13 -1.65
N ARG A 121 -4.63 26.88 -2.96
CA ARG A 121 -4.81 27.88 -4.02
C ARG A 121 -6.27 28.33 -4.20
N VAL A 122 -7.25 27.50 -3.81
CA VAL A 122 -8.68 27.83 -3.86
C VAL A 122 -9.14 28.63 -2.62
N GLN A 123 -8.37 28.65 -1.52
CA GLN A 123 -8.69 29.39 -0.30
C GLN A 123 -7.96 30.74 -0.07
N PRO A 124 -7.55 31.56 -1.07
CA PRO A 124 -6.60 32.64 -0.81
C PRO A 124 -7.18 33.88 -0.10
N HIS A 125 -8.49 33.99 0.19
CA HIS A 125 -9.03 35.18 0.86
C HIS A 125 -10.17 34.89 1.87
N LYS A 126 -9.81 34.50 3.10
CA LYS A 126 -10.68 34.70 4.29
C LYS A 126 -9.96 35.37 5.47
N LYS A 127 -8.82 36.04 5.22
CA LYS A 127 -8.13 36.89 6.21
C LYS A 127 -7.95 38.31 5.66
N ALA A 128 -9.05 39.01 5.44
CA ALA A 128 -9.09 40.48 5.36
C ALA A 128 -10.56 40.97 5.38
N ALA A 129 -11.25 40.79 6.51
CA ALA A 129 -12.39 41.62 6.85
C ALA A 129 -12.29 41.89 8.36
N LYS A 130 -12.27 43.20 8.67
CA LYS A 130 -12.03 43.84 9.97
C LYS A 130 -12.95 43.35 11.07
#